data_AF-A0A563CE28-F1
#
_entry.id   AF-A0A563CE28-F1
#
_cell.length_a   1.000
_cell.length_b   1.000
_cell.length_c   1.000
_cell.angle_alpha   90.00
_cell.angle_beta   90.00
_cell.angle_gamma   90.00
#
_symmetry.space_group_name_H-M   'P 1'
#
loop_
_entity.id
_entity.type
_entity.pdbx_description
1 polymer ?
#
loop_
_entity_poly.entity_id
_entity_poly.type
_entity_poly.pdbx_seq_one_letter_code
_entity_poly.pdbx_strand_id
1 'polypeptide(L)'
;METTGWFDGKPAKIRRSGRTTEIFYGGAWGNIPGDGHGHVKAQGGPLGEFIVYWRLPESEGGATVIDNWASSERLSDHMSGLW
;
A
#
# COMPACT_ATOMS: atom_id res chain seq x y z
N MET A 1 1.23 12.87 6.75
CA MET A 1 2.09 12.25 7.78
C MET A 1 2.76 11.03 7.16
N GLU A 2 4.07 10.86 7.37
CA GLU A 2 4.83 9.69 6.88
C GLU A 2 5.24 8.83 8.08
N THR A 3 5.03 7.53 7.99
CA THR A 3 5.44 6.56 9.02
C THR A 3 5.89 5.26 8.37
N THR A 4 6.47 4.36 9.16
CA THR A 4 6.86 3.01 8.77
C THR A 4 5.97 1.98 9.45
N GLY A 5 5.70 0.87 8.78
CA GLY A 5 4.85 -0.21 9.28
C GLY A 5 5.02 -1.48 8.45
N TRP A 6 3.98 -2.32 8.43
CA TRP A 6 3.97 -3.55 7.65
C TRP A 6 2.73 -3.65 6.77
N PHE A 7 2.93 -4.00 5.50
CA PHE A 7 1.88 -4.30 4.52
C PHE A 7 2.21 -5.65 3.88
N ASP A 8 1.22 -6.55 3.84
CA ASP A 8 1.32 -7.91 3.29
C ASP A 8 2.57 -8.66 3.77
N GLY A 9 2.78 -8.60 5.09
CA GLY A 9 3.91 -9.23 5.78
C GLY A 9 5.28 -8.60 5.52
N LYS A 10 5.36 -7.44 4.83
CA LYS A 10 6.63 -6.81 4.45
C LYS A 10 6.79 -5.40 5.00
N PRO A 11 8.03 -4.93 5.23
CA PRO A 11 8.29 -3.56 5.66
C PRO A 11 7.73 -2.56 4.65
N ALA A 12 7.01 -1.58 5.18
CA ALA A 12 6.26 -0.62 4.40
C ALA A 12 6.48 0.81 4.85
N LYS A 13 6.51 1.71 3.88
CA LYS A 13 6.51 3.15 4.06
C LYS A 13 5.11 3.68 3.76
N ILE A 14 4.49 4.31 4.74
CA ILE A 14 3.07 4.70 4.71
C ILE A 14 2.99 6.23 4.69
N ARG A 15 2.29 6.77 3.70
CA ARG A 15 2.05 8.20 3.52
C ARG A 15 0.56 8.48 3.54
N ARG A 16 0.10 9.16 4.60
CA ARG A 16 -1.29 9.61 4.72
C ARG A 16 -1.40 11.07 4.33
N SER A 17 -2.30 11.37 3.40
CA SER A 17 -2.61 12.73 2.91
C SER A 17 -4.11 12.89 2.68
N GLY A 18 -4.79 13.64 3.54
CA GLY A 18 -6.24 13.82 3.46
C GLY A 18 -6.99 12.50 3.58
N ARG A 19 -7.75 12.13 2.54
CA ARG A 19 -8.47 10.86 2.43
C ARG A 19 -7.68 9.77 1.70
N THR A 20 -6.42 10.01 1.38
CA THR A 20 -5.61 9.07 0.61
C THR A 20 -4.49 8.53 1.48
N THR A 21 -4.32 7.21 1.43
CA THR A 21 -3.19 6.51 2.04
C THR A 21 -2.38 5.85 0.92
N GLU A 22 -1.12 6.24 0.76
CA GLU A 22 -0.17 5.58 -0.13
C GLU A 22 0.78 4.70 0.67
N ILE A 23 1.08 3.51 0.15
CA ILE A 23 1.97 2.56 0.80
C ILE A 23 2.95 2.03 -0.23
N PHE A 24 4.22 2.05 0.14
CA PHE A 24 5.30 1.45 -0.62
C PHE A 24 5.91 0.34 0.20
N TYR A 25 5.98 -0.89 -0.31
CA TYR A 25 6.34 -2.07 0.50
C TYR A 25 7.22 -3.05 -0.25
N GLY A 26 7.98 -3.88 0.47
CA GLY A 26 8.73 -4.99 -0.11
C GLY A 26 9.93 -4.62 -1.00
N GLY A 27 10.36 -3.35 -1.02
CA GLY A 27 11.60 -2.91 -1.65
C GLY A 27 12.85 -3.23 -0.83
N ALA A 28 14.01 -3.27 -1.47
CA ALA A 28 15.31 -3.62 -0.88
C ALA A 28 16.02 -2.46 -0.17
N TRP A 29 15.69 -1.20 -0.50
CA TRP A 29 16.41 0.04 -0.18
C TRP A 29 15.50 1.08 0.48
N GLY A 30 14.56 0.63 1.32
CA GLY A 30 13.68 1.52 2.08
C GLY A 30 12.53 2.11 1.28
N ASN A 31 12.11 1.42 0.20
CA ASN A 31 10.98 1.77 -0.65
C ASN A 31 11.14 3.13 -1.35
N ILE A 32 12.33 3.36 -1.93
CA ILE A 32 12.65 4.55 -2.75
C ILE A 32 12.41 4.29 -4.25
N PRO A 33 12.36 5.32 -5.12
CA PRO A 33 12.24 5.10 -6.57
C PRO A 33 13.35 4.19 -7.11
N GLY A 34 13.00 3.20 -7.93
CA GLY A 34 13.94 2.21 -8.49
C GLY A 34 14.23 1.00 -7.59
N ASP A 35 13.60 0.93 -6.41
CA ASP A 35 13.80 -0.13 -5.42
C ASP A 35 12.95 -1.40 -5.65
N GLY A 36 12.21 -1.46 -6.76
CA GLY A 36 11.30 -2.57 -7.05
C GLY A 36 10.19 -2.78 -6.00
N HIS A 37 9.85 -1.76 -5.20
CA HIS A 37 8.80 -1.83 -4.18
C HIS A 37 7.41 -2.00 -4.81
N GLY A 38 6.47 -2.62 -4.09
CA GLY A 38 5.05 -2.55 -4.41
C GLY A 38 4.49 -1.17 -4.10
N HIS A 39 3.39 -0.78 -4.75
CA HIS A 39 2.73 0.49 -4.53
C HIS A 39 1.22 0.28 -4.38
N VAL A 40 0.68 0.73 -3.26
CA VAL A 40 -0.74 0.67 -2.93
C VAL A 40 -1.25 2.08 -2.73
N LYS A 41 -2.43 2.36 -3.27
CA LYS A 41 -3.21 3.55 -2.94
C LYS A 41 -4.55 3.12 -2.40
N ALA A 42 -4.90 3.64 -1.24
CA ALA A 42 -6.21 3.49 -0.64
C ALA A 42 -6.90 4.84 -0.51
N GLN A 43 -8.23 4.83 -0.62
CA GLN A 43 -9.07 5.98 -0.32
C GLN A 43 -9.98 5.69 0.87
N GLY A 44 -9.96 6.62 1.82
CA GLY A 44 -10.83 6.64 2.98
C GLY A 44 -12.20 7.23 2.70
N GLY A 45 -13.22 6.57 3.23
CA GLY A 45 -14.60 7.02 3.21
C GLY A 45 -15.35 6.57 4.48
N PRO A 46 -16.68 6.81 4.54
CA PRO A 46 -17.50 6.47 5.70
C PRO A 46 -17.46 4.97 6.09
N LEU A 47 -17.11 4.12 5.13
CA LEU A 47 -17.08 2.66 5.28
C LEU A 47 -15.68 2.10 5.56
N GLY A 48 -14.66 2.96 5.66
CA GLY A 48 -13.25 2.58 5.84
C GLY A 48 -12.35 3.02 4.68
N GLU A 49 -11.10 2.55 4.71
CA GLU A 49 -10.12 2.75 3.63
C GLU A 49 -10.08 1.53 2.72
N PHE A 50 -10.32 1.75 1.42
CA PHE A 50 -10.31 0.70 0.40
C PHE A 50 -9.18 0.91 -0.59
N ILE A 51 -8.52 -0.18 -0.96
CA ILE A 51 -7.42 -0.20 -1.93
C ILE A 51 -8.00 0.01 -3.33
N VAL A 52 -7.69 1.15 -3.95
CA VAL A 52 -8.14 1.50 -5.30
C VAL A 52 -7.06 1.24 -6.36
N TYR A 53 -5.81 1.09 -5.93
CA TYR A 53 -4.68 0.73 -6.79
C TYR A 53 -3.70 -0.14 -6.00
N TRP A 54 -3.21 -1.20 -6.63
CA TRP A 54 -2.21 -2.09 -6.06
C TRP A 54 -1.33 -2.70 -7.16
N ARG A 55 -0.05 -2.31 -7.13
CA ARG A 55 1.05 -2.99 -7.83
C ARG A 55 1.92 -3.77 -6.85
N LEU A 56 2.17 -5.04 -7.16
CA LEU A 56 3.08 -5.89 -6.40
C LEU A 56 4.53 -5.40 -6.52
N PRO A 57 5.41 -5.73 -5.54
CA PRO A 57 6.85 -5.53 -5.69
C PRO A 57 7.41 -6.40 -6.82
N GLU A 58 8.58 -6.03 -7.35
CA GLU A 58 9.27 -6.78 -8.39
C GLU A 58 9.64 -8.20 -7.94
N SER A 59 9.92 -8.39 -6.65
CA SER A 59 10.15 -9.72 -6.06
C SER A 59 8.93 -10.65 -6.14
N GLU A 60 7.73 -10.09 -6.35
CA GLU A 60 6.47 -10.81 -6.57
C GLU A 60 5.99 -10.69 -8.03
N GLY A 61 6.84 -10.22 -8.94
CA GLY A 61 6.56 -10.13 -10.37
C GLY A 61 6.06 -8.75 -10.86
N GLY A 62 5.89 -7.77 -9.97
CA GLY A 62 5.66 -6.37 -10.36
C GLY A 62 4.31 -6.07 -11.01
N ALA A 63 3.38 -7.02 -11.02
CA ALA A 63 2.09 -6.86 -11.68
C ALA A 63 1.15 -5.92 -10.93
N THR A 64 0.32 -5.18 -11.67
CA THR A 64 -0.83 -4.45 -11.10
C THR A 64 -1.98 -5.44 -10.93
N VAL A 65 -2.39 -5.67 -9.69
CA VAL A 65 -3.48 -6.60 -9.33
C VAL A 65 -4.79 -5.86 -9.03
N ILE A 66 -4.72 -4.58 -8.67
CA ILE A 66 -5.89 -3.71 -8.53
C ILE A 66 -5.61 -2.39 -9.25
N ASP A 67 -6.54 -1.99 -10.11
CA ASP A 67 -6.65 -0.65 -10.67
C ASP A 67 -8.14 -0.33 -10.87
N ASN A 68 -8.84 -0.14 -9.75
CA ASN A 68 -10.29 -0.01 -9.73
C ASN A 68 -10.74 0.90 -8.57
N TRP A 69 -11.33 2.05 -8.91
CA TRP A 69 -11.83 3.02 -7.94
C TRP A 69 -12.98 2.49 -7.06
N ALA A 70 -13.72 1.48 -7.53
CA ALA A 70 -14.83 0.85 -6.82
C ALA A 70 -14.43 -0.48 -6.14
N SER A 71 -13.14 -0.73 -5.99
CA SER A 71 -12.63 -1.89 -5.27
C SER A 71 -13.20 -1.96 -3.85
N SER A 72 -13.52 -3.17 -3.41
CA SER A 72 -13.97 -3.46 -2.04
C SER A 72 -12.85 -4.06 -1.18
N GLU A 73 -11.62 -4.10 -1.70
CA GLU A 73 -10.45 -4.61 -0.99
C GLU A 73 -10.10 -3.68 0.16
N ARG A 74 -10.16 -4.17 1.40
CA ARG A 74 -9.97 -3.34 2.59
C ARG A 74 -8.49 -3.17 2.87
N LEU A 75 -8.06 -1.93 3.12
CA LEU A 75 -6.68 -1.68 3.48
C LEU A 75 -6.29 -2.41 4.79
N SER A 76 -7.20 -2.47 5.75
CA SER A 76 -6.97 -3.10 7.06
C SER A 76 -6.56 -4.56 7.01
N ASP A 77 -6.97 -5.27 5.96
CA ASP A 77 -6.82 -6.73 5.88
C ASP A 77 -5.37 -7.12 5.55
N HIS A 78 -4.62 -6.21 4.92
CA HIS A 78 -3.22 -6.41 4.50
C HIS A 78 -2.22 -5.90 5.52
N MET A 79 -2.69 -5.42 6.65
CA MET A 79 -2.00 -4.41 7.39
C MET A 79 -1.72 -4.90 8.80
N SER A 80 -0.45 -4.93 9.19
CA SER A 80 0.01 -5.60 10.41
C SER A 80 0.84 -4.65 11.30
N GLY A 81 0.68 -4.75 12.62
CA GLY A 81 1.33 -3.87 13.61
C GLY A 81 0.36 -2.85 14.22
N LEU A 82 0.84 -1.95 15.10
CA LEU A 82 0.03 -0.85 15.66
C LEU A 82 -0.16 0.26 14.61
N TRP A 83 -1.40 0.70 14.43
CA TRP A 83 -1.91 1.58 13.36
C TRP A 83 -2.06 3.05 13.74
#